data_AF-A0A662Y4S5-F1
#
_entry.id   AF-A0A662Y4S5-F1
#
_cell.length_a   1.000
_cell.length_b   1.000
_cell.length_c   1.000
_cell.angle_alpha   90.00
_cell.angle_beta   90.00
_cell.angle_gamma   90.00
#
_symmetry.space_group_name_H-M   'P 1'
#
loop_
_entity.id
_entity.type
_entity.pdbx_description
1 polymer ?
#
loop_
_entity_poly.entity_id
_entity_poly.type
_entity_poly.pdbx_seq_one_letter_code
_entity_poly.pdbx_strand_id
1 'polypeptide(L)'
;MSVVQRRGGRVPGAEGYHKEDLRALLACVKTVLPTVTDEWDLVLEEYRATHAVPNERAQRDTHSLKMKFKQLLKSNPADGKSRAELIEAQAVQKAIEAKRADGDRLQRRGGRIRGAEGFSKADSQAVLACIQKILPVRTGQWEQALEEYRSTYATPNDRAVRDVSSLKNKFRQWLKLEQPAGTSRVEVEEARAVQAQIDAKMGNSEGEGQEAKSAEADVAKSAGREQRRGGRPPGSEGYSKSDMKALLGCIKEVQPAGPCGWEQALQRYRSSYAALNNRSQRDVSSIKSKFKQLVNSKQGIGKAVREEVREARAVQMEIELNLKLGRNVNNGAEALSVHATEANKHERLSLASRPDAPKPEEQNLMPGPTTENPPIPQETSVKALGKRSRDESGVRVETASVAFASEGLRSEIVSRELQLLKQREQREVDVAAWEKERAQRERQRIDLEAWTFVCDRLRALYREQTTEKNPAIVGEIDEEIRLLKQKKQRLADSL
;
A
#
# COMPACT_ATOMS: atom_id res chain seq x y z
N MET A 1 -9.53 -29.47 36.70
CA MET A 1 -8.77 -29.98 35.54
C MET A 1 -8.35 -28.78 34.70
N SER A 2 -7.07 -28.43 34.71
CA SER A 2 -6.50 -27.26 34.05
C SER A 2 -6.27 -27.54 32.56
N VAL A 3 -6.74 -26.62 31.71
CA VAL A 3 -6.60 -26.69 30.26
C VAL A 3 -5.15 -26.38 29.88
N VAL A 4 -4.44 -27.38 29.36
CA VAL A 4 -3.07 -27.24 28.85
C VAL A 4 -3.10 -26.45 27.54
N GLN A 5 -2.66 -25.19 27.60
CA GLN A 5 -2.36 -24.38 26.42
C GLN A 5 -1.22 -25.03 25.62
N ARG A 6 -1.55 -25.53 24.42
CA ARG A 6 -0.55 -25.93 23.42
C ARG A 6 0.15 -24.67 22.88
N ARG A 7 1.29 -24.31 23.46
CA ARG A 7 2.24 -23.39 22.83
C ARG A 7 2.85 -24.10 21.62
N GLY A 8 2.68 -23.53 20.43
CA GLY A 8 3.30 -24.02 19.19
C GLY A 8 4.81 -24.20 19.37
N GLY A 9 5.29 -25.43 19.20
CA GLY A 9 6.70 -25.77 19.27
C GLY A 9 7.47 -25.11 18.13
N ARG A 10 8.68 -24.61 18.44
CA ARG A 10 9.66 -24.16 17.44
C ARG A 10 10.21 -25.36 16.68
N VAL A 11 10.53 -25.16 15.41
CA VAL A 11 11.19 -26.13 14.53
C VAL A 11 12.52 -26.59 15.18
N PRO A 12 12.83 -27.90 15.23
CA PRO A 12 14.15 -28.39 15.65
C PRO A 12 15.25 -27.76 14.78
N GLY A 13 16.22 -27.10 15.40
CA GLY A 13 17.32 -26.38 14.73
C GLY A 13 17.23 -24.85 14.73
N ALA A 14 16.13 -24.26 15.22
CA ALA A 14 16.03 -22.81 15.37
C ALA A 14 16.79 -22.33 16.63
N GLU A 15 18.11 -22.20 16.54
CA GLU A 15 18.90 -21.48 17.55
C GLU A 15 18.35 -20.06 17.69
N GLY A 16 18.14 -19.60 18.92
CA GLY A 16 17.78 -18.21 19.19
C GLY A 16 18.97 -17.30 18.92
N TYR A 17 18.74 -15.98 18.86
CA TYR A 17 19.85 -15.04 18.96
C TYR A 17 20.36 -15.05 20.39
N HIS A 18 21.58 -15.53 20.58
CA HIS A 18 22.30 -15.46 21.85
C HIS A 18 22.86 -14.06 22.08
N LYS A 19 23.26 -13.77 23.31
CA LYS A 19 23.82 -12.47 23.71
C LYS A 19 25.04 -12.07 22.87
N GLU A 20 25.86 -13.05 22.52
CA GLU A 20 27.03 -12.89 21.65
C GLU A 20 26.62 -12.51 20.23
N ASP A 21 25.57 -13.13 19.70
CA ASP A 21 25.03 -12.83 18.36
C ASP A 21 24.50 -11.39 18.28
N LEU A 22 23.91 -10.88 19.38
CA LEU A 22 23.43 -9.51 19.45
C LEU A 22 24.60 -8.52 19.47
N ARG A 23 25.67 -8.79 20.22
CA ARG A 23 26.87 -7.95 20.25
C ARG A 23 27.58 -7.94 18.91
N ALA A 24 27.75 -9.10 18.29
CA ALA A 24 28.36 -9.19 16.96
C ALA A 24 27.51 -8.51 15.89
N LEU A 25 26.19 -8.66 15.93
CA LEU A 25 25.27 -7.94 15.04
C LEU A 25 25.42 -6.42 15.22
N LEU A 26 25.45 -5.92 16.46
CA LEU A 26 25.62 -4.49 16.71
C LEU A 26 26.99 -3.98 16.25
N ALA A 27 28.05 -4.76 16.43
CA ALA A 27 29.38 -4.45 15.92
C ALA A 27 29.39 -4.34 14.38
N CYS A 28 28.82 -5.32 13.67
CA CYS A 28 28.74 -5.33 12.20
C CYS A 28 27.84 -4.20 11.66
N VAL A 29 26.75 -3.87 12.35
CA VAL A 29 25.89 -2.74 11.95
C VAL A 29 26.59 -1.40 12.21
N LYS A 30 27.44 -1.32 13.23
CA LYS A 30 28.24 -0.13 13.57
C LYS A 30 29.38 0.11 12.58
N THR A 31 29.98 -0.94 12.02
CA THR A 31 31.03 -0.85 11.00
C THR A 31 30.47 -0.43 9.64
N VAL A 32 29.40 -1.09 9.18
CA VAL A 32 28.82 -0.81 7.85
C VAL A 32 27.93 0.44 7.84
N LEU A 33 27.21 0.71 8.94
CA LEU A 33 26.18 1.76 9.05
C LEU A 33 25.21 1.73 7.84
N PRO A 34 24.35 0.70 7.74
CA PRO A 34 23.51 0.50 6.56
C PRO A 34 22.37 1.52 6.48
N THR A 35 22.43 2.36 5.45
CA THR A 35 21.45 3.38 5.09
C THR A 35 20.45 2.92 4.03
N VAL A 36 20.87 2.04 3.11
CA VAL A 36 20.06 1.42 2.04
C VAL A 36 19.92 -0.10 2.22
N THR A 37 19.06 -0.75 1.43
CA THR A 37 18.79 -2.19 1.56
C THR A 37 20.02 -3.04 1.24
N ASP A 38 20.76 -2.68 0.19
CA ASP A 38 21.92 -3.45 -0.30
C ASP A 38 23.10 -3.43 0.69
N GLU A 39 23.23 -2.37 1.49
CA GLU A 39 24.23 -2.28 2.56
C GLU A 39 23.95 -3.28 3.71
N TRP A 40 22.74 -3.85 3.82
CA TRP A 40 22.49 -4.92 4.78
C TRP A 40 23.10 -6.26 4.35
N ASP A 41 23.35 -6.46 3.06
CA ASP A 41 24.04 -7.67 2.59
C ASP A 41 25.52 -7.64 2.98
N LEU A 42 26.14 -6.45 3.02
CA LEU A 42 27.49 -6.25 3.57
C LEU A 42 27.53 -6.55 5.08
N VAL A 43 26.51 -6.13 5.84
CA VAL A 43 26.38 -6.49 7.27
C VAL A 43 26.30 -8.01 7.45
N LEU A 44 25.60 -8.70 6.54
CA LEU A 44 25.49 -10.16 6.57
C LEU A 44 26.83 -10.83 6.26
N GLU A 45 27.56 -10.36 5.25
CA GLU A 45 28.89 -10.87 4.90
C GLU A 45 29.87 -10.68 6.06
N GLU A 46 29.91 -9.50 6.67
CA GLU A 46 30.76 -9.22 7.83
C GLU A 46 30.37 -10.07 9.05
N TYR A 47 29.07 -10.23 9.31
CA TYR A 47 28.58 -11.09 10.38
C TYR A 47 28.96 -12.57 10.16
N ARG A 48 28.92 -13.04 8.91
CA ARG A 48 29.35 -14.41 8.56
C ARG A 48 30.84 -14.60 8.75
N ALA A 49 31.64 -13.66 8.27
CA ALA A 49 33.09 -13.73 8.33
C ALA A 49 33.63 -13.62 9.77
N THR A 50 33.06 -12.73 10.58
CA THR A 50 33.59 -12.41 11.91
C THR A 50 33.00 -13.26 13.04
N HIS A 51 31.75 -13.74 12.90
CA HIS A 51 31.06 -14.41 14.00
C HIS A 51 30.42 -15.75 13.60
N ALA A 52 29.66 -15.82 12.50
CA ALA A 52 28.88 -17.03 12.22
C ALA A 52 29.73 -18.23 11.78
N VAL A 53 30.71 -18.03 10.89
CA VAL A 53 31.58 -19.11 10.39
C VAL A 53 32.63 -19.53 11.44
N PRO A 54 33.32 -18.61 12.15
CA PRO A 54 34.30 -18.99 13.17
C PRO A 54 33.71 -19.72 14.38
N ASN A 55 32.44 -19.48 14.72
CA ASN A 55 31.78 -20.05 15.89
C ASN A 55 30.74 -21.14 15.55
N GLU A 56 30.77 -21.67 14.32
CA GLU A 56 29.86 -22.72 13.82
C GLU A 56 28.36 -22.43 14.06
N ARG A 57 27.98 -21.15 14.07
CA ARG A 57 26.60 -20.73 14.35
C ARG A 57 25.72 -20.88 13.11
N ALA A 58 24.40 -21.01 13.35
CA ALA A 58 23.42 -21.05 12.26
C ALA A 58 23.54 -19.84 11.31
N GLN A 59 23.71 -20.13 10.01
CA GLN A 59 23.79 -19.10 8.97
C GLN A 59 22.45 -18.35 8.86
N ARG A 60 22.46 -17.06 9.21
CA ARG A 60 21.29 -16.19 9.10
C ARG A 60 21.20 -15.58 7.70
N ASP A 61 20.04 -15.00 7.41
CA ASP A 61 19.76 -14.21 6.21
C ASP A 61 19.70 -12.71 6.54
N THR A 62 19.84 -11.88 5.51
CA THR A 62 19.83 -10.41 5.60
C THR A 62 18.56 -9.92 6.30
N HIS A 63 17.43 -10.55 5.99
CA HIS A 63 16.14 -10.18 6.55
C HIS A 63 16.06 -10.45 8.06
N SER A 64 16.54 -11.60 8.54
CA SER A 64 16.54 -11.92 9.97
C SER A 64 17.43 -10.97 10.77
N LEU A 65 18.64 -10.64 10.29
CA LEU A 65 19.53 -9.68 10.97
C LEU A 65 18.88 -8.29 11.07
N LYS A 66 18.29 -7.81 9.96
CA LYS A 66 17.58 -6.53 9.91
C LYS A 66 16.36 -6.49 10.83
N MET A 67 15.56 -7.56 10.84
CA MET A 67 14.39 -7.66 11.72
C MET A 67 14.80 -7.76 13.18
N LYS A 68 15.90 -8.46 13.48
CA LYS A 68 16.42 -8.57 14.85
C LYS A 68 16.93 -7.23 15.37
N PHE A 69 17.69 -6.49 14.57
CA PHE A 69 18.12 -5.13 14.91
C PHE A 69 16.93 -4.19 15.17
N LYS A 70 15.90 -4.24 14.30
CA LYS A 70 14.65 -3.48 14.52
C LYS A 70 13.90 -3.92 15.78
N GLN A 71 13.94 -5.20 16.13
CA GLN A 71 13.32 -5.72 17.34
C GLN A 71 14.06 -5.22 18.59
N LEU A 72 15.40 -5.16 18.56
CA LEU A 72 16.20 -4.58 19.63
C LEU A 72 15.78 -3.12 19.89
N LEU A 73 15.68 -2.30 18.83
CA LEU A 73 15.26 -0.90 18.95
C LEU A 73 13.84 -0.70 19.51
N LYS A 74 12.95 -1.68 19.32
CA LYS A 74 11.56 -1.64 19.80
C LYS A 74 11.35 -2.29 21.17
N SER A 75 12.37 -2.97 21.71
CA SER A 75 12.25 -3.68 22.98
C SER A 75 12.19 -2.70 24.15
N ASN A 76 11.29 -2.95 25.11
CA ASN A 76 11.12 -2.10 26.28
C ASN A 76 12.12 -2.56 27.37
N PRO A 77 12.77 -1.63 28.12
CA PRO A 77 13.83 -1.98 29.07
C PRO A 77 13.34 -2.68 30.35
N ALA A 78 12.06 -3.07 30.42
CA ALA A 78 11.47 -3.80 31.54
C ALA A 78 12.04 -5.23 31.69
N ASP A 79 12.59 -5.81 30.62
CA ASP A 79 13.38 -7.03 30.68
C ASP A 79 14.86 -6.67 30.90
N GLY A 80 15.32 -6.64 32.15
CA GLY A 80 16.65 -6.19 32.57
C GLY A 80 17.88 -6.81 31.90
N LYS A 81 17.71 -7.73 30.94
CA LYS A 81 18.77 -8.29 30.09
C LYS A 81 19.10 -7.43 28.86
N SER A 82 18.18 -6.58 28.40
CA SER A 82 18.27 -5.89 27.10
C SER A 82 18.73 -4.42 27.18
N ARG A 83 18.96 -3.86 28.37
CA ARG A 83 19.20 -2.41 28.53
C ARG A 83 20.51 -1.95 27.88
N ALA A 84 21.60 -2.71 28.01
CA ALA A 84 22.90 -2.35 27.43
C ALA A 84 22.90 -2.44 25.89
N GLU A 85 22.36 -3.53 25.36
CA GLU A 85 22.23 -3.77 23.91
C GLU A 85 21.27 -2.77 23.26
N LEU A 86 20.22 -2.34 23.97
CA LEU A 86 19.32 -1.28 23.53
C LEU A 86 20.02 0.08 23.45
N ILE A 87 20.82 0.45 24.46
CA ILE A 87 21.59 1.70 24.46
C ILE A 87 22.57 1.71 23.28
N GLU A 88 23.27 0.59 23.05
CA GLU A 88 24.19 0.46 21.94
C GLU A 88 23.48 0.47 20.58
N ALA A 89 22.35 -0.24 20.44
CA ALA A 89 21.52 -0.20 19.23
C ALA A 89 21.03 1.22 18.93
N GLN A 90 20.60 1.97 19.94
CA GLN A 90 20.20 3.37 19.78
C GLN A 90 21.37 4.27 19.37
N ALA A 91 22.56 4.06 19.92
CA ALA A 91 23.77 4.79 19.51
C ALA A 91 24.13 4.50 18.05
N VAL A 92 24.06 3.24 17.63
CA VAL A 92 24.30 2.82 16.24
C VAL A 92 23.22 3.38 15.31
N GLN A 93 21.95 3.39 15.71
CA GLN A 93 20.86 4.00 14.94
C GLN A 93 21.08 5.51 14.75
N LYS A 94 21.55 6.22 15.78
CA LYS A 94 21.94 7.64 15.66
C LYS A 94 23.12 7.84 14.70
N ALA A 95 24.10 6.94 14.69
CA ALA A 95 25.22 6.99 13.75
C ALA A 95 24.77 6.73 12.30
N ILE A 96 23.83 5.81 12.08
CA ILE A 96 23.21 5.57 10.76
C ILE A 96 22.45 6.81 10.30
N GLU A 97 21.72 7.46 11.21
CA GLU A 97 20.99 8.71 10.92
C GLU A 97 21.92 9.88 10.63
N ALA A 98 23.06 9.98 11.33
CA ALA A 98 24.11 10.96 11.05
C ALA A 98 24.77 10.73 9.68
N LYS A 99 25.17 9.49 9.36
CA LYS A 99 25.69 9.10 8.03
C LYS A 99 24.68 9.41 6.93
N ARG A 100 23.39 9.16 7.20
CA ARG A 100 22.30 9.55 6.30
C ARG A 100 22.23 11.07 6.15
N ALA A 101 22.30 11.83 7.24
CA ALA A 101 22.22 13.29 7.21
C ALA A 101 23.38 13.95 6.46
N ASP A 102 24.59 13.38 6.56
CA ASP A 102 25.77 13.85 5.82
C ASP A 102 25.68 13.51 4.31
N GLY A 103 25.07 12.38 3.96
CA GLY A 103 24.71 12.05 2.57
C GLY A 103 23.52 12.85 2.01
N ASP A 104 22.71 13.47 2.88
CA ASP A 104 21.41 14.07 2.55
C ASP A 104 21.46 15.57 2.18
N ARG A 105 22.62 16.08 1.76
CA ARG A 105 22.62 17.30 0.91
C ARG A 105 22.01 17.04 -0.47
N LEU A 106 21.82 15.78 -0.88
CA LEU A 106 21.34 15.42 -2.23
C LEU A 106 20.08 14.53 -2.29
N GLN A 107 19.51 14.05 -1.18
CA GLN A 107 18.50 12.99 -1.23
C GLN A 107 17.25 13.24 -0.36
N ARG A 108 16.76 14.49 -0.33
CA ARG A 108 15.52 14.78 0.41
C ARG A 108 14.30 14.14 -0.23
N ARG A 109 13.85 13.07 0.45
CA ARG A 109 12.48 12.53 0.57
C ARG A 109 11.79 12.15 -0.74
N GLY A 110 11.54 10.84 -0.85
CA GLY A 110 10.78 10.20 -1.91
C GLY A 110 9.51 10.94 -2.31
N GLY A 111 9.36 11.10 -3.62
CA GLY A 111 8.13 11.57 -4.24
C GLY A 111 8.30 12.46 -5.47
N ARG A 112 9.52 12.83 -5.87
CA ARG A 112 9.74 13.59 -7.10
C ARG A 112 11.01 13.14 -7.84
N ILE A 113 10.89 13.07 -9.16
CA ILE A 113 11.93 12.65 -10.11
C ILE A 113 13.17 13.53 -9.90
N ARG A 114 14.37 12.94 -10.03
CA ARG A 114 15.66 13.65 -10.05
C ARG A 114 15.56 14.81 -11.04
N GLY A 115 15.58 16.06 -10.54
CA GLY A 115 15.44 17.29 -11.34
C GLY A 115 14.22 18.16 -11.06
N ALA A 116 13.22 17.70 -10.29
CA ALA A 116 12.05 18.51 -9.94
C ALA A 116 12.31 19.41 -8.73
N GLU A 117 13.06 20.50 -8.93
CA GLU A 117 13.20 21.56 -7.92
C GLU A 117 11.83 22.18 -7.60
N GLY A 118 11.37 22.00 -6.36
CA GLY A 118 10.15 22.66 -5.89
C GLY A 118 10.26 24.19 -5.93
N PHE A 119 9.11 24.87 -6.00
CA PHE A 119 9.08 26.34 -5.86
C PHE A 119 9.53 26.72 -4.45
N SER A 120 10.71 27.35 -4.36
CA SER A 120 11.19 28.00 -3.15
C SER A 120 10.29 29.20 -2.78
N LYS A 121 10.49 29.79 -1.61
CA LYS A 121 9.78 31.03 -1.24
C LYS A 121 10.14 32.18 -2.19
N ALA A 122 11.43 32.33 -2.49
CA ALA A 122 11.92 33.32 -3.45
C ALA A 122 11.38 33.06 -4.87
N ASP A 123 11.33 31.79 -5.31
CA ASP A 123 10.72 31.42 -6.59
C ASP A 123 9.25 31.83 -6.62
N SER A 124 8.54 31.63 -5.51
CA SER A 124 7.12 31.95 -5.41
C SER A 124 6.86 33.45 -5.54
N GLN A 125 7.69 34.28 -4.91
CA GLN A 125 7.61 35.75 -4.99
C GLN A 125 7.95 36.26 -6.40
N ALA A 126 9.03 35.75 -7.00
CA ALA A 126 9.42 36.13 -8.36
C ALA A 126 8.35 35.77 -9.39
N VAL A 127 7.73 34.59 -9.25
CA VAL A 127 6.60 34.18 -10.09
C VAL A 127 5.42 35.14 -9.94
N LEU A 128 5.06 35.52 -8.71
CA LEU A 128 3.95 36.45 -8.47
C LEU A 128 4.23 37.84 -9.04
N ALA A 129 5.45 38.35 -8.90
CA ALA A 129 5.87 39.63 -9.49
C ALA A 129 5.75 39.62 -11.03
N CYS A 130 6.18 38.52 -11.68
CA CYS A 130 6.08 38.39 -13.14
C CYS A 130 4.62 38.29 -13.61
N ILE A 131 3.79 37.52 -12.90
CA ILE A 131 2.35 37.39 -13.21
C ILE A 131 1.64 38.73 -12.97
N GLN A 132 1.99 39.46 -11.91
CA GLN A 132 1.43 40.77 -11.62
C GLN A 132 1.81 41.80 -12.70
N LYS A 133 3.04 41.76 -13.22
CA LYS A 133 3.48 42.67 -14.28
C LYS A 133 2.71 42.48 -15.59
N ILE A 134 2.39 41.23 -15.94
CA ILE A 134 1.80 40.90 -17.25
C ILE A 134 0.27 40.77 -17.19
N LEU A 135 -0.27 40.38 -16.04
CA LEU A 135 -1.68 40.06 -15.81
C LEU A 135 -2.23 39.15 -16.93
N PRO A 136 -1.79 37.87 -16.95
CA PRO A 136 -2.03 36.99 -18.07
C PRO A 136 -3.47 36.45 -18.09
N VAL A 137 -4.26 37.00 -19.00
CA VAL A 137 -5.63 36.60 -19.32
C VAL A 137 -5.66 35.44 -20.31
N ARG A 138 -4.90 35.56 -21.41
CA ARG A 138 -4.88 34.58 -22.52
C ARG A 138 -3.67 33.67 -22.44
N THR A 139 -3.71 32.54 -23.15
CA THR A 139 -2.64 31.53 -23.17
C THR A 139 -1.27 32.11 -23.49
N GLY A 140 -1.14 32.97 -24.51
CA GLY A 140 0.13 33.60 -24.89
C GLY A 140 0.70 34.59 -23.88
N GLN A 141 -0.13 35.20 -23.02
CA GLN A 141 0.36 36.08 -21.96
C GLN A 141 1.00 35.30 -20.81
N TRP A 142 0.64 34.02 -20.64
CA TRP A 142 1.31 33.16 -19.69
C TRP A 142 2.69 32.70 -20.19
N GLU A 143 2.89 32.64 -21.50
CA GLU A 143 4.21 32.40 -22.10
C GLU A 143 5.11 33.61 -21.87
N GLN A 144 4.58 34.83 -22.06
CA GLN A 144 5.28 36.07 -21.70
C GLN A 144 5.64 36.11 -20.21
N ALA A 145 4.72 35.71 -19.32
CA ALA A 145 4.99 35.66 -17.88
C ALA A 145 6.05 34.64 -17.50
N LEU A 146 6.12 33.53 -18.25
CA LEU A 146 7.17 32.55 -18.07
C LEU A 146 8.52 33.06 -18.56
N GLU A 147 8.55 33.74 -19.72
CA GLU A 147 9.79 34.25 -20.29
C GLU A 147 10.38 35.37 -19.42
N GLU A 148 9.53 36.26 -18.91
CA GLU A 148 9.93 37.26 -17.92
C GLU A 148 10.53 36.59 -16.68
N TYR A 149 9.87 35.56 -16.15
CA TYR A 149 10.38 34.80 -15.00
C TYR A 149 11.72 34.12 -15.29
N ARG A 150 11.88 33.56 -16.50
CA ARG A 150 13.12 32.91 -16.93
C ARG A 150 14.27 33.92 -17.00
N SER A 151 14.07 35.02 -17.71
CA SER A 151 15.06 36.06 -17.92
C SER A 151 15.44 36.79 -16.64
N THR A 152 14.45 37.19 -15.84
CA THR A 152 14.68 38.05 -14.66
C THR A 152 15.12 37.29 -13.42
N TYR A 153 14.74 36.01 -13.28
CA TYR A 153 14.96 35.28 -12.04
C TYR A 153 15.50 33.86 -12.23
N ALA A 154 14.98 33.05 -13.14
CA ALA A 154 15.40 31.65 -13.22
C ALA A 154 16.85 31.49 -13.72
N THR A 155 17.21 32.17 -14.80
CA THR A 155 18.57 32.11 -15.37
C THR A 155 19.63 32.75 -14.47
N PRO A 156 19.41 33.93 -13.86
CA PRO A 156 20.40 34.52 -12.94
C PRO A 156 20.62 33.75 -11.63
N ASN A 157 19.67 32.90 -11.23
CA ASN A 157 19.72 32.13 -9.99
C ASN A 157 19.92 30.62 -10.22
N ASP A 158 20.40 30.23 -11.42
CA ASP A 158 20.64 28.84 -11.83
C ASP A 158 19.49 27.87 -11.48
N ARG A 159 18.24 28.35 -11.63
CA ARG A 159 17.04 27.55 -11.33
C ARG A 159 16.66 26.72 -12.54
N ALA A 160 16.10 25.53 -12.30
CA ALA A 160 15.61 24.67 -13.38
C ALA A 160 14.58 25.41 -14.26
N VAL A 161 14.73 25.28 -15.59
CA VAL A 161 13.78 25.83 -16.57
C VAL A 161 12.42 25.19 -16.38
N ARG A 162 11.39 26.00 -16.10
CA ARG A 162 10.02 25.55 -15.87
C ARG A 162 9.12 25.77 -17.09
N ASP A 163 8.01 25.04 -17.14
CA ASP A 163 6.99 25.16 -18.18
C ASP A 163 5.83 26.08 -17.78
N VAL A 164 5.10 26.58 -18.78
CA VAL A 164 3.91 27.43 -18.61
C VAL A 164 2.86 26.73 -17.74
N SER A 165 2.70 25.42 -17.93
CA SER A 165 1.77 24.59 -17.16
C SER A 165 2.15 24.54 -15.66
N SER A 166 3.44 24.47 -15.36
CA SER A 166 3.96 24.46 -13.99
C SER A 166 3.67 25.78 -13.28
N LEU A 167 3.88 26.90 -13.97
CA LEU A 167 3.57 28.24 -13.47
C LEU A 167 2.07 28.42 -13.22
N LYS A 168 1.22 28.07 -14.20
CA LYS A 168 -0.24 28.12 -14.10
C LYS A 168 -0.77 27.25 -12.96
N ASN A 169 -0.28 26.02 -12.85
CA ASN A 169 -0.72 25.08 -11.83
C ASN A 169 -0.34 25.57 -10.44
N LYS A 170 0.86 26.14 -10.28
CA LYS A 170 1.30 26.74 -9.03
C LYS A 170 0.43 27.92 -8.62
N PHE A 171 0.17 28.85 -9.54
CA PHE A 171 -0.71 29.99 -9.29
C PHE A 171 -2.12 29.56 -8.90
N ARG A 172 -2.72 28.63 -9.65
CA ARG A 172 -4.03 28.04 -9.30
C ARG A 172 -4.03 27.33 -7.95
N GLN A 173 -2.91 26.71 -7.56
CA GLN A 173 -2.81 26.06 -6.26
C GLN A 173 -2.88 27.09 -5.13
N TRP A 174 -2.25 28.26 -5.27
CA TRP A 174 -2.40 29.35 -4.31
C TRP A 174 -3.85 29.83 -4.21
N LEU A 175 -4.56 29.93 -5.33
CA LEU A 175 -5.98 30.31 -5.32
C LEU A 175 -6.90 29.26 -4.67
N LYS A 176 -6.55 27.97 -4.76
CA LYS A 176 -7.33 26.86 -4.19
C LYS A 176 -7.13 26.65 -2.69
N LEU A 177 -6.05 27.17 -2.11
CA LEU A 177 -5.81 27.06 -0.67
C LEU A 177 -6.78 28.00 0.05
N GLU A 178 -7.85 27.45 0.62
CA GLU A 178 -8.71 28.14 1.58
C GLU A 178 -7.93 28.32 2.89
N GLN A 179 -7.90 29.55 3.41
CA GLN A 179 -7.17 29.89 4.62
C GLN A 179 -7.77 29.13 5.82
N PRO A 180 -7.01 28.30 6.55
CA PRO A 180 -7.31 28.06 7.95
C PRO A 180 -6.83 29.29 8.75
N ALA A 181 -7.71 29.84 9.58
CA ALA A 181 -7.38 30.92 10.50
C ALA A 181 -6.16 30.51 11.36
N GLY A 182 -4.99 31.10 11.08
CA GLY A 182 -3.80 30.91 11.93
C GLY A 182 -2.44 30.92 11.22
N THR A 183 -2.35 30.75 9.90
CA THR A 183 -1.08 30.93 9.15
C THR A 183 -1.35 31.49 7.76
N SER A 184 -1.47 32.82 7.64
CA SER A 184 -1.50 33.46 6.33
C SER A 184 -0.14 33.27 5.66
N ARG A 185 -0.13 32.51 4.57
CA ARG A 185 1.02 32.41 3.71
C ARG A 185 0.97 33.59 2.75
N VAL A 186 1.89 34.55 2.89
CA VAL A 186 1.93 35.84 2.15
C VAL A 186 1.71 35.64 0.64
N GLU A 187 2.26 34.57 0.08
CA GLU A 187 2.13 34.23 -1.35
C GLU A 187 0.68 33.97 -1.79
N VAL A 188 -0.21 33.52 -0.90
CA VAL A 188 -1.62 33.26 -1.21
C VAL A 188 -2.42 34.56 -1.26
N GLU A 189 -2.12 35.51 -0.37
CA GLU A 189 -2.76 36.82 -0.35
C GLU A 189 -2.36 37.65 -1.58
N GLU A 190 -1.07 37.67 -1.90
CA GLU A 190 -0.55 38.28 -3.12
C GLU A 190 -1.15 37.64 -4.37
N ALA A 191 -1.25 36.31 -4.45
CA ALA A 191 -1.87 35.62 -5.58
C ALA A 191 -3.34 36.03 -5.79
N ARG A 192 -4.10 36.26 -4.70
CA ARG A 192 -5.49 36.71 -4.78
C ARG A 192 -5.58 38.17 -5.21
N ALA A 193 -4.71 39.04 -4.72
CA ALA A 193 -4.63 40.43 -5.17
C ALA A 193 -4.33 40.50 -6.68
N VAL A 194 -3.39 39.68 -7.16
CA VAL A 194 -3.07 39.54 -8.58
C VAL A 194 -4.26 38.98 -9.37
N GLN A 195 -4.98 37.99 -8.84
CA GLN A 195 -6.18 37.48 -9.50
C GLN A 195 -7.28 38.54 -9.62
N ALA A 196 -7.49 39.37 -8.59
CA ALA A 196 -8.43 40.48 -8.65
C ALA A 196 -8.05 41.51 -9.73
N GLN A 197 -6.75 41.78 -9.91
CA GLN A 197 -6.25 42.64 -10.99
C GLN A 197 -6.48 42.01 -12.38
N ILE A 198 -6.29 40.69 -12.52
CA ILE A 198 -6.60 39.97 -13.76
C ILE A 198 -8.10 40.04 -14.08
N ASP A 199 -8.96 39.84 -13.07
CA ASP A 199 -10.41 39.89 -13.23
C ASP A 199 -10.90 41.32 -13.55
N ALA A 200 -10.29 42.35 -12.98
CA ALA A 200 -10.55 43.75 -13.34
C ALA A 200 -10.14 44.06 -14.78
N LYS A 201 -8.98 43.55 -15.22
CA LYS A 201 -8.51 43.69 -16.60
C LYS A 201 -9.43 42.98 -17.61
N MET A 202 -10.04 41.86 -17.21
CA MET A 202 -11.07 41.20 -18.00
C MET A 202 -12.32 42.07 -18.18
N GLY A 203 -12.79 42.70 -17.10
CA GLY A 203 -13.97 43.57 -17.13
C GLY A 203 -13.82 44.82 -18.00
N ASN A 204 -12.62 45.41 -18.06
CA ASN A 204 -12.38 46.59 -18.90
C ASN A 204 -12.22 46.26 -20.40
N SER A 205 -11.96 45.01 -20.77
CA SER A 205 -11.72 44.63 -22.18
C SER A 205 -13.00 44.37 -22.99
N GLU A 206 -14.18 44.43 -22.36
CA GLU A 206 -15.48 44.31 -23.03
C GLU A 206 -16.08 45.67 -23.48
N GLY A 207 -15.37 46.79 -23.29
CA GLY A 207 -15.88 48.16 -23.52
C GLY A 207 -15.38 48.92 -24.76
N GLU A 208 -14.39 48.43 -25.51
CA GLU A 208 -13.87 49.11 -26.70
C GLU A 208 -14.07 48.25 -27.95
N GLY A 209 -15.22 48.42 -28.61
CA GLY A 209 -15.44 47.98 -29.99
C GLY A 209 -16.75 47.22 -30.23
N GLN A 210 -17.86 47.95 -30.35
CA GLN A 210 -18.76 47.91 -31.52
C GLN A 210 -20.02 48.76 -31.27
N GLU A 211 -20.15 49.80 -32.08
CA GLU A 211 -21.29 50.68 -32.20
C GLU A 211 -22.36 50.06 -33.13
N ALA A 212 -23.63 50.26 -32.74
CA ALA A 212 -24.86 50.13 -33.53
C ALA A 212 -25.32 48.73 -34.01
N LYS A 213 -26.31 48.15 -33.31
CA LYS A 213 -27.71 48.08 -33.78
C LYS A 213 -28.66 47.43 -32.76
N SER A 214 -29.66 48.23 -32.38
CA SER A 214 -31.06 47.87 -32.12
C SER A 214 -31.45 47.07 -30.87
N ALA A 215 -32.58 47.51 -30.34
CA ALA A 215 -33.12 47.30 -29.01
C ALA A 215 -34.07 46.09 -28.89
N GLU A 216 -34.44 45.85 -27.63
CA GLU A 216 -35.61 45.12 -27.09
C GLU A 216 -35.60 43.59 -27.13
N ALA A 217 -35.31 42.99 -25.97
CA ALA A 217 -36.31 42.26 -25.20
C ALA A 217 -35.84 42.02 -23.75
N ASP A 218 -36.73 42.36 -22.84
CA ASP A 218 -36.66 42.23 -21.39
C ASP A 218 -36.82 40.76 -20.91
N VAL A 219 -36.52 40.55 -19.62
CA VAL A 219 -36.92 39.41 -18.75
C VAL A 219 -35.94 38.21 -18.57
N ALA A 220 -35.14 38.36 -17.51
CA ALA A 220 -34.93 37.44 -16.37
C ALA A 220 -34.08 36.13 -16.47
N LYS A 221 -33.30 35.98 -15.38
CA LYS A 221 -32.83 34.75 -14.70
C LYS A 221 -31.53 34.07 -15.15
N SER A 222 -30.47 34.52 -14.48
CA SER A 222 -29.47 33.71 -13.76
C SER A 222 -29.44 32.19 -13.99
N ALA A 223 -28.41 31.71 -14.69
CA ALA A 223 -27.75 30.43 -14.38
C ALA A 223 -26.33 30.34 -14.97
N GLY A 224 -25.35 30.40 -14.07
CA GLY A 224 -24.15 29.56 -14.07
C GLY A 224 -23.34 29.39 -15.35
N ARG A 225 -22.25 30.16 -15.44
CA ARG A 225 -21.07 29.87 -16.29
C ARG A 225 -20.71 28.39 -16.25
N GLU A 226 -20.79 27.73 -17.40
CA GLU A 226 -20.32 26.38 -17.64
C GLU A 226 -18.82 26.26 -17.31
N GLN A 227 -18.54 25.71 -16.14
CA GLN A 227 -17.24 25.13 -15.86
C GLN A 227 -17.07 23.91 -16.76
N ARG A 228 -16.39 24.07 -17.89
CA ARG A 228 -15.86 22.97 -18.71
C ARG A 228 -14.80 22.21 -17.92
N ARG A 229 -15.24 21.42 -16.95
CA ARG A 229 -14.46 20.35 -16.32
C ARG A 229 -14.32 19.27 -17.38
N GLY A 230 -13.09 18.81 -17.64
CA GLY A 230 -12.84 17.65 -18.48
C GLY A 230 -13.78 16.51 -18.08
N GLY A 231 -14.82 16.32 -18.89
CA GLY A 231 -15.88 15.37 -18.64
C GLY A 231 -15.36 13.97 -18.79
N ARG A 232 -15.93 13.05 -18.00
CA ARG A 232 -15.93 11.64 -18.34
C ARG A 232 -16.36 11.47 -19.81
N PRO A 233 -15.83 10.47 -20.53
CA PRO A 233 -16.23 10.24 -21.92
C PRO A 233 -17.77 10.21 -22.03
N PRO A 234 -18.35 10.84 -23.06
CA PRO A 234 -19.79 10.81 -23.30
C PRO A 234 -20.25 9.34 -23.29
N GLY A 235 -21.17 9.00 -22.40
CA GLY A 235 -21.64 7.63 -22.17
C GLY A 235 -21.25 7.01 -20.81
N SER A 236 -20.38 7.63 -20.01
CA SER A 236 -20.11 7.14 -18.66
C SER A 236 -21.28 7.50 -17.71
N GLU A 237 -22.22 6.60 -17.54
CA GLU A 237 -23.28 6.73 -16.54
C GLU A 237 -22.64 6.72 -15.14
N GLY A 238 -22.83 7.79 -14.37
CA GLY A 238 -22.46 7.82 -12.95
C GLY A 238 -23.46 7.04 -12.09
N TYR A 239 -23.12 6.82 -10.81
CA TYR A 239 -24.11 6.36 -9.83
C TYR A 239 -25.04 7.53 -9.47
N SER A 240 -26.28 7.44 -9.90
CA SER A 240 -27.35 8.34 -9.49
C SER A 240 -27.72 8.13 -8.01
N LYS A 241 -28.49 9.04 -7.42
CA LYS A 241 -28.95 8.88 -6.03
C LYS A 241 -29.82 7.64 -5.84
N SER A 242 -30.70 7.37 -6.80
CA SER A 242 -31.53 6.17 -6.77
C SER A 242 -30.70 4.90 -6.96
N ASP A 243 -29.66 4.94 -7.80
CA ASP A 243 -28.71 3.82 -7.95
C ASP A 243 -28.00 3.53 -6.62
N MET A 244 -27.58 4.58 -5.90
CA MET A 244 -26.90 4.45 -4.61
C MET A 244 -27.84 3.86 -3.56
N LYS A 245 -29.10 4.30 -3.49
CA LYS A 245 -30.08 3.76 -2.55
C LYS A 245 -30.41 2.29 -2.83
N ALA A 246 -30.65 1.95 -4.09
CA ALA A 246 -30.92 0.56 -4.48
C ALA A 246 -29.72 -0.37 -4.22
N LEU A 247 -28.50 0.12 -4.50
CA LEU A 247 -27.27 -0.61 -4.20
C LEU A 247 -27.10 -0.86 -2.71
N LEU A 248 -27.31 0.16 -1.87
CA LEU A 248 -27.21 0.03 -0.42
C LEU A 248 -28.26 -0.93 0.14
N GLY A 249 -29.49 -0.92 -0.39
CA GLY A 249 -30.53 -1.90 -0.06
C GLY A 249 -30.07 -3.33 -0.36
N CYS A 250 -29.54 -3.59 -1.56
CA CYS A 250 -29.04 -4.92 -1.93
C CYS A 250 -27.87 -5.38 -1.05
N ILE A 251 -26.94 -4.47 -0.72
CA ILE A 251 -25.79 -4.79 0.15
C ILE A 251 -26.26 -5.05 1.59
N LYS A 252 -27.26 -4.31 2.07
CA LYS A 252 -27.84 -4.50 3.40
C LYS A 252 -28.52 -5.86 3.55
N GLU A 253 -29.20 -6.32 2.51
CA GLU A 253 -29.86 -7.64 2.51
C GLU A 253 -28.86 -8.80 2.42
N VAL A 254 -27.84 -8.68 1.56
CA VAL A 254 -26.90 -9.78 1.30
C VAL A 254 -25.80 -9.84 2.36
N GLN A 255 -25.44 -8.70 2.95
CA GLN A 255 -24.37 -8.55 3.94
C GLN A 255 -23.09 -9.29 3.54
N PRO A 256 -22.37 -8.80 2.51
CA PRO A 256 -21.33 -9.55 1.84
C PRO A 256 -20.10 -9.82 2.73
N ALA A 257 -20.10 -10.96 3.41
CA ALA A 257 -18.97 -11.49 4.17
C ALA A 257 -18.08 -12.37 3.27
N GLY A 258 -17.28 -11.73 2.41
CA GLY A 258 -16.33 -12.41 1.51
C GLY A 258 -16.69 -12.33 0.02
N PRO A 259 -15.89 -12.95 -0.87
CA PRO A 259 -16.00 -12.78 -2.32
C PRO A 259 -17.38 -13.14 -2.89
N CYS A 260 -17.96 -14.26 -2.45
CA CYS A 260 -19.26 -14.74 -2.93
C CYS A 260 -20.42 -13.80 -2.56
N GLY A 261 -20.33 -13.11 -1.41
CA GLY A 261 -21.36 -12.17 -0.99
C GLY A 261 -21.44 -10.95 -1.90
N TRP A 262 -20.31 -10.47 -2.40
CA TRP A 262 -20.30 -9.31 -3.31
C TRP A 262 -20.91 -9.64 -4.68
N GLU A 263 -20.71 -10.86 -5.18
CA GLU A 263 -21.36 -11.34 -6.41
C GLU A 263 -22.88 -11.42 -6.23
N GLN A 264 -23.36 -11.94 -5.09
CA GLN A 264 -24.79 -12.00 -4.77
C GLN A 264 -25.42 -10.60 -4.68
N ALA A 265 -24.73 -9.64 -4.05
CA ALA A 265 -25.19 -8.25 -3.98
C ALA A 265 -25.28 -7.61 -5.38
N LEU A 266 -24.32 -7.91 -6.26
CA LEU A 266 -24.35 -7.46 -7.65
C LEU A 266 -25.51 -8.08 -8.42
N GLN A 267 -25.70 -9.39 -8.30
CA GLN A 267 -26.77 -10.11 -8.98
C GLN A 267 -28.14 -9.58 -8.56
N ARG A 268 -28.36 -9.33 -7.26
CA ARG A 268 -29.58 -8.66 -6.78
C ARG A 268 -29.75 -7.29 -7.38
N TYR A 269 -28.72 -6.44 -7.35
CA TYR A 269 -28.79 -5.12 -7.94
C TYR A 269 -29.12 -5.14 -9.44
N ARG A 270 -28.57 -6.11 -10.18
CA ARG A 270 -28.86 -6.31 -11.61
C ARG A 270 -30.33 -6.66 -11.85
N SER A 271 -30.82 -7.65 -11.12
CA SER A 271 -32.18 -8.17 -11.29
C SER A 271 -33.26 -7.23 -10.76
N SER A 272 -33.02 -6.55 -9.64
CA SER A 272 -34.02 -5.72 -8.96
C SER A 272 -34.05 -4.27 -9.43
N TYR A 273 -32.93 -3.75 -9.96
CA TYR A 273 -32.82 -2.32 -10.24
C TYR A 273 -32.22 -2.00 -11.61
N ALA A 274 -31.07 -2.57 -11.96
CA ALA A 274 -30.37 -2.18 -13.19
C ALA A 274 -31.14 -2.56 -14.46
N ALA A 275 -31.75 -3.75 -14.49
CA ALA A 275 -32.57 -4.21 -15.61
C ALA A 275 -33.85 -3.37 -15.77
N LEU A 276 -34.53 -3.03 -14.66
CA LEU A 276 -35.76 -2.24 -14.70
C LEU A 276 -35.54 -0.78 -15.09
N ASN A 277 -34.35 -0.23 -14.81
CA ASN A 277 -34.02 1.18 -15.04
C ASN A 277 -33.10 1.37 -16.26
N ASN A 278 -32.96 0.36 -17.13
CA ASN A 278 -32.10 0.37 -18.31
C ASN A 278 -30.68 0.90 -18.05
N ARG A 279 -30.09 0.52 -16.91
CA ARG A 279 -28.74 0.98 -16.52
C ARG A 279 -27.67 0.06 -17.08
N SER A 280 -26.51 0.66 -17.39
CA SER A 280 -25.30 -0.08 -17.74
C SER A 280 -24.96 -1.17 -16.72
N GLN A 281 -24.62 -2.36 -17.22
CA GLN A 281 -24.20 -3.49 -16.40
C GLN A 281 -22.91 -3.13 -15.66
N ARG A 282 -22.93 -3.26 -14.34
CA ARG A 282 -21.78 -3.00 -13.46
C ARG A 282 -21.06 -4.30 -13.14
N ASP A 283 -19.80 -4.19 -12.75
CA ASP A 283 -18.97 -5.28 -12.25
C ASP A 283 -18.89 -5.26 -10.71
N VAL A 284 -18.42 -6.37 -10.13
CA VAL A 284 -18.26 -6.51 -8.66
C VAL A 284 -17.30 -5.46 -8.11
N SER A 285 -16.25 -5.15 -8.87
CA SER A 285 -15.23 -4.20 -8.46
C SER A 285 -15.75 -2.78 -8.39
N SER A 286 -16.61 -2.34 -9.33
CA SER A 286 -17.21 -1.00 -9.27
C SER A 286 -18.17 -0.84 -8.10
N ILE A 287 -19.05 -1.83 -7.82
CA ILE A 287 -19.99 -1.73 -6.70
C ILE A 287 -19.24 -1.71 -5.35
N LYS A 288 -18.21 -2.55 -5.21
CA LYS A 288 -17.37 -2.61 -4.01
C LYS A 288 -16.59 -1.31 -3.81
N SER A 289 -15.99 -0.80 -4.88
CA SER A 289 -15.27 0.47 -4.86
C SER A 289 -16.19 1.63 -4.52
N LYS A 290 -17.40 1.66 -5.08
CA LYS A 290 -18.40 2.69 -4.81
C LYS A 290 -18.87 2.64 -3.36
N PHE A 291 -19.17 1.46 -2.83
CA PHE A 291 -19.54 1.30 -1.43
C PHE A 291 -18.41 1.76 -0.50
N LYS A 292 -17.17 1.32 -0.76
CA LYS A 292 -15.99 1.76 0.00
C LYS A 292 -15.79 3.29 -0.07
N GLN A 293 -16.07 3.90 -1.22
CA GLN A 293 -16.02 5.36 -1.37
C GLN A 293 -17.08 6.05 -0.50
N LEU A 294 -18.30 5.51 -0.43
CA LEU A 294 -19.37 6.05 0.42
C LEU A 294 -19.00 5.95 1.91
N VAL A 295 -18.53 4.79 2.36
CA VAL A 295 -18.11 4.56 3.75
C VAL A 295 -16.99 5.53 4.17
N ASN A 296 -15.96 5.66 3.31
CA ASN A 296 -14.77 6.48 3.59
C ASN A 296 -14.92 7.96 3.21
N SER A 297 -16.09 8.38 2.70
CA SER A 297 -16.30 9.77 2.30
C SER A 297 -16.16 10.69 3.52
N LYS A 298 -15.13 11.53 3.53
CA LYS A 298 -14.95 12.61 4.51
C LYS A 298 -15.80 13.80 4.09
N GLN A 299 -16.75 14.22 4.91
CA GLN A 299 -17.43 15.50 4.68
C GLN A 299 -16.53 16.66 5.10
N GLY A 300 -16.61 17.76 4.36
CA GLY A 300 -16.06 19.04 4.82
C GLY A 300 -16.82 19.52 6.05
N ILE A 301 -16.11 20.19 6.95
CA ILE A 301 -16.65 20.74 8.20
C ILE A 301 -17.81 21.69 7.85
N GLY A 302 -18.98 21.50 8.50
CA GLY A 302 -20.15 22.37 8.34
C GLY A 302 -21.24 21.92 7.36
N LYS A 303 -21.13 20.74 6.72
CA LYS A 303 -22.21 20.20 5.86
C LYS A 303 -22.88 18.97 6.48
N ALA A 304 -24.21 18.95 6.47
CA ALA A 304 -25.00 17.81 6.92
C ALA A 304 -24.57 16.51 6.21
N VAL A 305 -24.47 15.42 6.96
CA VAL A 305 -24.07 14.12 6.42
C VAL A 305 -25.10 13.66 5.40
N ARG A 306 -24.65 13.44 4.15
CA ARG A 306 -25.48 12.87 3.08
C ARG A 306 -26.07 11.54 3.54
N GLU A 307 -27.36 11.35 3.27
CA GLU A 307 -28.13 10.19 3.72
C GLU A 307 -27.49 8.87 3.26
N GLU A 308 -27.04 8.80 2.02
CA GLU A 308 -26.42 7.60 1.44
C GLU A 308 -25.09 7.25 2.12
N VAL A 309 -24.36 8.25 2.61
CA VAL A 309 -23.11 8.04 3.37
C VAL A 309 -23.41 7.53 4.79
N ARG A 310 -24.47 8.06 5.42
CA ARG A 310 -24.92 7.59 6.74
C ARG A 310 -25.37 6.14 6.65
N GLU A 311 -26.19 5.82 5.65
CA GLU A 311 -26.69 4.47 5.41
C GLU A 311 -25.56 3.49 5.07
N ALA A 312 -24.62 3.87 4.21
CA ALA A 312 -23.45 3.02 3.90
C ALA A 312 -22.61 2.67 5.14
N ARG A 313 -22.42 3.63 6.06
CA ARG A 313 -21.70 3.39 7.31
C ARG A 313 -22.49 2.49 8.27
N ALA A 314 -23.81 2.66 8.35
CA ALA A 314 -24.67 1.78 9.14
C ALA A 314 -24.61 0.33 8.62
N VAL A 315 -24.72 0.15 7.30
CA VAL A 315 -24.59 -1.17 6.65
C VAL A 315 -23.21 -1.78 6.89
N GLN A 316 -22.13 -0.99 6.81
CA GLN A 316 -20.78 -1.48 7.14
C GLN A 316 -20.67 -1.98 8.59
N MET A 317 -21.26 -1.26 9.54
CA MET A 317 -21.28 -1.69 10.95
C MET A 317 -22.08 -2.99 11.15
N GLU A 318 -23.20 -3.14 10.44
CA GLU A 318 -24.03 -4.35 10.49
C GLU A 318 -23.28 -5.58 9.94
N ILE A 319 -22.59 -5.43 8.80
CA ILE A 319 -21.74 -6.48 8.24
C ILE A 319 -20.63 -6.88 9.23
N GLU A 320 -19.96 -5.91 9.85
CA GLU A 320 -18.92 -6.17 10.84
C GLU A 320 -19.44 -6.86 12.11
N LEU A 321 -20.65 -6.49 12.55
CA LEU A 321 -21.31 -7.12 13.70
C LEU A 321 -21.65 -8.58 13.40
N ASN A 322 -22.18 -8.88 12.22
CA ASN A 322 -22.49 -10.25 11.82
C ASN A 322 -21.25 -11.09 11.54
N LEU A 323 -20.15 -10.50 11.08
CA LEU A 323 -18.84 -11.15 11.02
C LEU A 323 -18.31 -11.54 12.40
N LYS A 324 -18.57 -10.72 13.44
CA LYS A 324 -18.17 -11.01 14.82
C LYS A 324 -19.06 -12.09 15.45
N LEU A 325 -20.36 -12.07 15.18
CA LEU A 325 -21.32 -13.08 15.68
C LEU A 325 -21.15 -14.44 14.97
N GLY A 326 -20.94 -14.45 13.65
CA GLY A 326 -20.73 -15.68 12.87
C GLY A 326 -19.43 -16.41 13.21
N ARG A 327 -18.41 -15.71 13.74
CA ARG A 327 -17.19 -16.37 14.28
C ARG A 327 -17.44 -17.15 15.57
N ASN A 328 -18.52 -16.88 16.30
CA ASN A 328 -18.84 -17.58 17.55
C ASN A 328 -19.60 -18.90 17.33
N VAL A 329 -20.25 -19.09 16.18
CA VAL A 329 -21.07 -20.28 15.90
C VAL A 329 -20.24 -21.39 15.22
N ASN A 330 -19.12 -21.06 14.58
CA ASN A 330 -18.34 -22.02 13.79
C ASN A 330 -17.29 -22.83 14.58
N ASN A 331 -17.29 -22.76 15.91
CA ASN A 331 -16.42 -23.59 16.77
C ASN A 331 -17.14 -24.79 17.42
N GLY A 332 -18.36 -25.11 16.99
CA GLY A 332 -19.02 -26.34 17.45
C GLY A 332 -20.34 -26.58 16.73
N ALA A 333 -20.29 -27.27 15.59
CA ALA A 333 -21.40 -28.09 15.06
C ALA A 333 -20.97 -28.75 13.74
N GLU A 334 -20.11 -29.77 13.81
CA GLU A 334 -20.39 -30.98 13.03
C GLU A 334 -21.39 -31.79 13.86
N ALA A 335 -22.67 -31.75 13.50
CA ALA A 335 -23.63 -32.84 13.67
C ALA A 335 -25.03 -32.37 13.27
N LEU A 336 -25.57 -33.06 12.26
CA LEU A 336 -26.99 -33.33 12.03
C LEU A 336 -27.86 -32.21 11.42
N SER A 337 -27.88 -32.29 10.09
CA SER A 337 -29.04 -32.07 9.25
C SER A 337 -30.19 -33.03 9.61
N VAL A 338 -31.44 -32.50 9.61
CA VAL A 338 -32.68 -33.05 8.98
C VAL A 338 -33.96 -32.66 9.78
N HIS A 339 -34.87 -31.94 9.08
CA HIS A 339 -36.32 -31.64 9.28
C HIS A 339 -36.81 -30.90 10.55
N ALA A 340 -37.40 -29.68 10.45
CA ALA A 340 -38.80 -29.31 10.08
C ALA A 340 -39.83 -29.84 11.12
N THR A 341 -40.73 -29.10 11.79
CA THR A 341 -41.60 -27.94 11.46
C THR A 341 -42.17 -27.28 12.74
N GLU A 342 -42.66 -26.04 12.58
CA GLU A 342 -43.85 -25.40 13.22
C GLU A 342 -43.96 -25.06 14.74
N ALA A 343 -44.18 -23.76 14.96
CA ALA A 343 -45.16 -23.08 15.83
C ALA A 343 -45.33 -23.47 17.33
N ASN A 344 -45.19 -22.48 18.23
CA ASN A 344 -46.29 -21.72 18.88
C ASN A 344 -45.92 -21.16 20.30
N LYS A 345 -46.23 -19.87 20.48
CA LYS A 345 -46.61 -19.04 21.66
C LYS A 345 -46.22 -19.33 23.13
N HIS A 346 -45.87 -18.21 23.82
CA HIS A 346 -46.15 -17.76 25.21
C HIS A 346 -45.82 -18.73 26.39
N GLU A 347 -45.29 -18.36 27.55
CA GLU A 347 -45.53 -17.20 28.40
C GLU A 347 -44.54 -17.22 29.60
N ARG A 348 -44.38 -16.06 30.25
CA ARG A 348 -44.28 -15.84 31.70
C ARG A 348 -42.96 -15.99 32.51
N LEU A 349 -42.78 -14.92 33.28
CA LEU A 349 -41.82 -14.54 34.31
C LEU A 349 -41.59 -15.58 35.42
N SER A 350 -40.40 -15.57 36.03
CA SER A 350 -40.25 -15.43 37.49
C SER A 350 -38.80 -15.17 37.93
N LEU A 351 -38.70 -14.31 38.95
CA LEU A 351 -37.52 -13.92 39.71
C LEU A 351 -36.94 -15.08 40.53
N ALA A 352 -35.62 -15.08 40.76
CA ALA A 352 -35.03 -15.53 42.03
C ALA A 352 -33.62 -14.95 42.23
N SER A 353 -33.29 -14.76 43.50
CA SER A 353 -32.26 -13.91 44.08
C SER A 353 -30.82 -14.46 44.09
N ARG A 354 -29.86 -13.51 44.18
CA ARG A 354 -28.56 -13.45 44.91
C ARG A 354 -28.23 -14.58 45.92
N PRO A 355 -26.94 -14.82 46.34
CA PRO A 355 -25.93 -13.77 46.62
C PRO A 355 -24.43 -14.07 46.33
N ASP A 356 -23.66 -12.97 46.45
CA ASP A 356 -22.19 -12.81 46.53
C ASP A 356 -21.58 -13.40 47.81
N ALA A 357 -20.33 -13.91 47.75
CA ALA A 357 -19.33 -13.96 48.83
C ALA A 357 -17.92 -14.34 48.25
N PRO A 358 -16.78 -14.23 48.98
CA PRO A 358 -15.91 -13.04 48.97
C PRO A 358 -14.42 -13.34 48.64
N LYS A 359 -13.64 -12.25 48.44
CA LYS A 359 -12.17 -12.21 48.45
C LYS A 359 -11.61 -12.41 49.87
N PRO A 360 -10.31 -12.76 49.97
CA PRO A 360 -9.45 -12.12 50.95
C PRO A 360 -8.24 -11.42 50.32
N GLU A 361 -7.94 -10.25 50.89
CA GLU A 361 -6.66 -9.56 50.88
C GLU A 361 -5.66 -10.31 51.76
N GLU A 362 -4.37 -10.23 51.43
CA GLU A 362 -3.35 -10.10 52.47
C GLU A 362 -2.14 -9.31 51.95
N GLN A 363 -1.66 -8.45 52.83
CA GLN A 363 -0.71 -7.38 52.60
C GLN A 363 0.70 -7.81 53.05
N ASN A 364 1.68 -6.99 52.63
CA ASN A 364 2.83 -6.53 53.44
C ASN A 364 4.27 -7.02 53.18
N LEU A 365 5.07 -6.01 52.78
CA LEU A 365 6.35 -5.55 53.33
C LEU A 365 7.70 -6.12 52.81
N MET A 366 8.46 -5.18 52.21
CA MET A 366 9.94 -5.07 52.15
C MET A 366 10.45 -4.28 53.39
N PRO A 367 11.76 -3.97 53.63
CA PRO A 367 13.00 -4.19 52.85
C PRO A 367 14.32 -4.62 53.61
N GLY A 368 15.29 -5.16 52.85
CA GLY A 368 16.80 -5.12 52.89
C GLY A 368 17.66 -5.03 54.19
N PRO A 369 18.99 -4.82 54.11
CA PRO A 369 20.04 -5.31 53.18
C PRO A 369 21.25 -5.95 53.94
N THR A 370 22.31 -6.46 53.26
CA THR A 370 23.78 -6.32 53.58
C THR A 370 24.66 -7.35 52.81
N THR A 371 25.55 -6.79 51.98
CA THR A 371 27.00 -7.03 51.72
C THR A 371 27.66 -8.41 52.00
N GLU A 372 28.36 -8.98 51.00
CA GLU A 372 29.84 -9.19 50.92
C GLU A 372 30.27 -10.23 49.84
N ASN A 373 31.39 -9.95 49.15
CA ASN A 373 32.13 -10.80 48.20
C ASN A 373 33.30 -11.52 48.94
N PRO A 374 34.30 -12.15 48.25
CA PRO A 374 34.39 -13.51 47.67
C PRO A 374 35.55 -14.32 48.34
N PRO A 375 35.98 -15.54 47.90
CA PRO A 375 36.88 -15.71 46.72
C PRO A 375 36.81 -17.08 45.96
N ILE A 376 37.58 -17.12 44.87
CA ILE A 376 37.97 -18.17 43.88
C ILE A 376 39.10 -19.08 44.50
N PRO A 377 39.78 -20.11 43.90
CA PRO A 377 39.63 -20.92 42.65
C PRO A 377 39.90 -22.46 42.77
N GLN A 378 39.97 -23.12 41.59
CA GLN A 378 40.73 -24.35 41.24
C GLN A 378 40.01 -25.68 41.39
N GLU A 379 40.31 -26.77 40.68
CA GLU A 379 40.88 -27.14 39.37
C GLU A 379 40.64 -28.68 39.31
N THR A 380 40.93 -29.30 38.16
CA THR A 380 41.06 -30.76 37.96
C THR A 380 39.71 -31.53 37.90
N SER A 381 39.54 -32.68 37.26
CA SER A 381 40.47 -33.64 36.67
C SER A 381 39.68 -34.61 35.78
N VAL A 382 40.41 -35.20 34.85
CA VAL A 382 40.11 -36.32 33.94
C VAL A 382 39.51 -37.58 34.60
N LYS A 383 38.66 -38.30 33.86
CA LYS A 383 38.54 -39.80 33.67
C LYS A 383 37.07 -40.21 33.44
N ALA A 384 36.69 -40.77 32.30
CA ALA A 384 36.98 -42.11 31.75
C ALA A 384 36.20 -43.26 32.41
N LEU A 385 35.50 -44.01 31.54
CA LEU A 385 35.02 -45.40 31.62
C LEU A 385 34.04 -45.81 32.74
N GLY A 386 32.91 -46.37 32.29
CA GLY A 386 32.02 -47.17 33.12
C GLY A 386 30.98 -47.95 32.31
N LYS A 387 31.40 -49.05 31.67
CA LYS A 387 30.50 -50.11 31.21
C LYS A 387 29.71 -50.65 32.39
N ARG A 388 28.38 -50.76 32.28
CA ARG A 388 27.59 -51.74 33.04
C ARG A 388 26.54 -52.36 32.12
N SER A 389 26.82 -53.60 31.76
CA SER A 389 25.85 -54.62 31.39
C SER A 389 24.87 -54.81 32.55
N ARG A 390 23.57 -54.97 32.26
CA ARG A 390 22.64 -55.65 33.16
C ARG A 390 21.43 -56.21 32.40
N ASP A 391 21.38 -57.54 32.44
CA ASP A 391 20.24 -58.45 32.46
C ASP A 391 19.13 -58.31 31.41
N GLU A 392 19.18 -59.25 30.46
CA GLU A 392 18.01 -59.86 29.87
C GLU A 392 17.24 -60.67 30.92
N SER A 393 15.95 -60.39 31.04
CA SER A 393 14.97 -61.34 31.56
C SER A 393 13.78 -61.34 30.62
N GLY A 394 13.57 -62.49 29.98
CA GLY A 394 12.58 -62.69 28.94
C GLY A 394 11.15 -62.47 29.40
N VAL A 395 10.41 -61.78 28.55
CA VAL A 395 8.95 -61.95 28.41
C VAL A 395 8.71 -62.23 26.93
N ARG A 396 8.66 -63.52 26.62
CA ARG A 396 8.19 -64.05 25.34
C ARG A 396 6.71 -64.32 25.55
N VAL A 397 5.84 -63.50 24.94
CA VAL A 397 4.46 -63.79 24.49
C VAL A 397 3.85 -62.45 24.02
N GLU A 398 3.25 -62.45 22.82
CA GLU A 398 2.47 -61.37 22.18
C GLU A 398 3.20 -60.23 21.42
N THR A 399 4.28 -60.51 20.68
CA THR A 399 4.91 -59.48 19.80
C THR A 399 4.47 -59.52 18.33
N ALA A 400 3.74 -60.55 17.89
CA ALA A 400 3.31 -60.65 16.48
C ALA A 400 2.16 -59.69 16.14
N SER A 401 1.20 -59.46 17.06
CA SER A 401 0.02 -58.61 16.82
C SER A 401 0.38 -57.11 16.74
N VAL A 402 1.29 -56.64 17.59
CA VAL A 402 1.72 -55.22 17.64
C VAL A 402 2.58 -54.85 16.42
N ALA A 403 3.35 -55.79 15.87
CA ALA A 403 4.15 -55.58 14.66
C ALA A 403 3.26 -55.30 13.43
N PHE A 404 2.14 -56.04 13.26
CA PHE A 404 1.20 -55.82 12.15
C PHE A 404 0.45 -54.48 12.23
N ALA A 405 0.09 -54.04 13.44
CA ALA A 405 -0.53 -52.71 13.63
C ALA A 405 0.45 -51.57 13.31
N SER A 406 1.75 -51.77 13.56
CA SER A 406 2.79 -50.78 13.26
C SER A 406 3.09 -50.64 11.75
N GLU A 407 2.94 -51.73 10.98
CA GLU A 407 3.13 -51.74 9.53
C GLU A 407 2.03 -50.96 8.81
N GLY A 408 0.77 -51.11 9.26
CA GLY A 408 -0.37 -50.34 8.76
C GLY A 408 -0.19 -48.84 8.93
N LEU A 409 0.20 -48.40 10.13
CA LEU A 409 0.48 -46.98 10.41
C LEU A 409 1.63 -46.42 9.57
N ARG A 410 2.70 -47.21 9.34
CA ARG A 410 3.80 -46.79 8.46
C ARG A 410 3.33 -46.62 7.02
N SER A 411 2.53 -47.55 6.50
CA SER A 411 1.98 -47.46 5.15
C SER A 411 1.05 -46.24 4.97
N GLU A 412 0.29 -45.88 6.00
CA GLU A 412 -0.57 -44.69 6.00
C GLU A 412 0.25 -43.40 6.02
N ILE A 413 1.33 -43.34 6.82
CA ILE A 413 2.26 -42.20 6.86
C ILE A 413 2.91 -41.99 5.50
N VAL A 414 3.45 -43.04 4.88
CA VAL A 414 4.09 -42.97 3.55
C VAL A 414 3.08 -42.53 2.49
N SER A 415 1.85 -43.06 2.53
CA SER A 415 0.78 -42.68 1.60
C SER A 415 0.42 -41.20 1.72
N ARG A 416 0.34 -40.70 2.96
CA ARG A 416 0.05 -39.28 3.24
C ARG A 416 1.20 -38.37 2.82
N GLU A 417 2.44 -38.76 3.05
CA GLU A 417 3.62 -38.03 2.59
C GLU A 417 3.67 -37.93 1.06
N LEU A 418 3.41 -39.04 0.37
CA LEU A 418 3.35 -39.09 -1.08
C LEU A 418 2.21 -38.22 -1.64
N GLN A 419 1.06 -38.18 -0.96
CA GLN A 419 -0.04 -37.28 -1.31
C GLN A 419 0.34 -35.81 -1.15
N LEU A 420 1.05 -35.45 -0.08
CA LEU A 420 1.53 -34.07 0.13
C LEU A 420 2.57 -33.64 -0.91
N LEU A 421 3.45 -34.55 -1.31
CA LEU A 421 4.42 -34.30 -2.39
C LEU A 421 3.70 -34.06 -3.73
N LYS A 422 2.73 -34.90 -4.09
CA LYS A 422 1.90 -34.68 -5.29
C LYS A 422 1.17 -33.34 -5.27
N GLN A 423 0.63 -32.93 -4.11
CA GLN A 423 -0.01 -31.62 -3.97
C GLN A 423 0.97 -30.46 -4.13
N ARG A 424 2.20 -30.60 -3.64
CA ARG A 424 3.25 -29.60 -3.82
C ARG A 424 3.66 -29.49 -5.28
N GLU A 425 3.93 -30.61 -5.93
CA GLU A 425 4.25 -30.68 -7.36
C GLU A 425 3.13 -30.04 -8.20
N GLN A 426 1.86 -30.34 -7.90
CA GLN A 426 0.73 -29.72 -8.57
C GLN A 426 0.72 -28.19 -8.40
N ARG A 427 0.98 -27.68 -7.18
CA ARG A 427 1.06 -26.23 -6.96
C ARG A 427 2.22 -25.60 -7.72
N GLU A 428 3.37 -26.28 -7.82
CA GLU A 428 4.52 -25.80 -8.58
C GLU A 428 4.21 -25.77 -10.09
N VAL A 429 3.50 -26.78 -10.61
CA VAL A 429 3.00 -26.81 -11.99
C VAL A 429 1.99 -25.68 -12.25
N ASP A 430 1.03 -25.47 -11.33
CA ASP A 430 0.02 -24.41 -11.46
C ASP A 430 0.65 -23.02 -11.44
N VAL A 431 1.63 -22.79 -10.56
CA VAL A 431 2.41 -21.54 -10.51
C VAL A 431 3.20 -21.34 -11.78
N ALA A 432 3.91 -22.36 -12.28
CA ALA A 432 4.68 -22.27 -13.52
C ALA A 432 3.78 -22.01 -14.74
N ALA A 433 2.59 -22.62 -14.79
CA ALA A 433 1.60 -22.36 -15.83
C ALA A 433 1.09 -20.91 -15.78
N TRP A 434 0.77 -20.40 -14.59
CA TRP A 434 0.35 -19.03 -14.39
C TRP A 434 1.44 -18.02 -14.77
N GLU A 435 2.70 -18.29 -14.42
CA GLU A 435 3.84 -17.45 -14.80
C GLU A 435 4.06 -17.42 -16.32
N LYS A 436 3.94 -18.57 -17.00
CA LYS A 436 4.00 -18.65 -18.47
C LYS A 436 2.89 -17.83 -19.12
N GLU A 437 1.66 -17.97 -18.64
CA GLU A 437 0.51 -17.23 -19.17
C GLU A 437 0.67 -15.72 -18.94
N ARG A 438 1.18 -15.32 -17.77
CA ARG A 438 1.50 -13.92 -17.47
C ARG A 438 2.60 -13.38 -18.38
N ALA A 439 3.69 -14.12 -18.58
CA ALA A 439 4.78 -13.74 -19.47
C ALA A 439 4.30 -13.60 -20.92
N GLN A 440 3.40 -14.47 -21.36
CA GLN A 440 2.80 -14.39 -22.69
C GLN A 440 1.96 -13.11 -22.87
N ARG A 441 1.12 -12.75 -21.88
CA ARG A 441 0.35 -11.49 -21.93
C ARG A 441 1.24 -10.26 -21.92
N GLU A 442 2.30 -10.27 -21.12
CA GLU A 442 3.27 -9.16 -21.08
C GLU A 442 3.99 -9.03 -22.43
N ARG A 443 4.39 -10.15 -23.03
CA ARG A 443 4.99 -10.18 -24.36
C ARG A 443 4.03 -9.62 -25.42
N GLN A 444 2.77 -10.05 -25.43
CA GLN A 444 1.74 -9.50 -26.32
C GLN A 444 1.56 -7.99 -26.13
N ARG A 445 1.60 -7.49 -24.89
CA ARG A 445 1.54 -6.05 -24.61
C ARG A 445 2.73 -5.31 -25.23
N ILE A 446 3.94 -5.83 -25.04
CA ILE A 446 5.17 -5.26 -25.60
C ILE A 446 5.13 -5.28 -27.14
N ASP A 447 4.66 -6.36 -27.75
CA ASP A 447 4.56 -6.49 -29.21
C ASP A 447 3.52 -5.50 -29.78
N LEU A 448 2.38 -5.30 -29.10
CA LEU A 448 1.39 -4.27 -29.45
C LEU A 448 1.94 -2.84 -29.29
N GLU A 449 2.68 -2.54 -28.22
CA GLU A 449 3.34 -1.25 -28.02
C GLU A 449 4.39 -1.00 -29.12
N ALA A 450 5.18 -2.02 -29.49
CA ALA A 450 6.13 -1.93 -30.59
C ALA A 450 5.43 -1.72 -31.94
N TRP A 451 4.31 -2.38 -32.17
CA TRP A 451 3.49 -2.22 -33.38
C TRP A 451 2.94 -0.79 -33.52
N THR A 452 2.39 -0.24 -32.44
CA THR A 452 1.87 1.13 -32.45
C THR A 452 2.97 2.14 -32.71
N PHE A 453 4.13 1.99 -32.06
CA PHE A 453 5.31 2.82 -32.32
C PHE A 453 5.75 2.79 -33.78
N VAL A 454 5.84 1.60 -34.39
CA VAL A 454 6.21 1.45 -35.81
C VAL A 454 5.18 2.13 -36.73
N CYS A 455 3.89 1.98 -36.45
CA CYS A 455 2.84 2.64 -37.23
C CYS A 455 2.89 4.17 -37.11
N ASP A 456 3.20 4.69 -35.92
CA ASP A 456 3.32 6.12 -35.67
C ASP A 456 4.54 6.71 -36.37
N ARG A 457 5.68 6.03 -36.29
CA ARG A 457 6.91 6.45 -36.98
C ARG A 457 6.73 6.42 -38.51
N LEU A 458 6.10 5.39 -39.07
CA LEU A 458 5.76 5.36 -40.49
C LEU A 458 4.89 6.56 -40.90
N ARG A 459 3.88 6.90 -40.10
CA ARG A 459 3.03 8.08 -40.36
C ARG A 459 3.78 9.41 -40.23
N ALA A 460 4.84 9.49 -39.44
CA ALA A 460 5.69 10.67 -39.33
C ALA A 460 6.60 10.79 -40.57
N LEU A 461 7.30 9.71 -40.94
CA LEU A 461 8.19 9.67 -42.10
C LEU A 461 7.45 9.99 -43.41
N TYR A 462 6.22 9.49 -43.58
CA TYR A 462 5.42 9.87 -44.76
C TYR A 462 5.09 11.36 -44.83
N ARG A 463 4.99 12.06 -43.69
CA ARG A 463 4.81 13.52 -43.69
C ARG A 463 6.13 14.23 -44.00
N GLU A 464 7.22 13.80 -43.38
CA GLU A 464 8.56 14.35 -43.62
C GLU A 464 8.94 14.23 -45.11
N GLN A 465 8.68 13.08 -45.73
CA GLN A 465 8.90 12.83 -47.15
C GLN A 465 8.16 13.83 -48.05
N THR A 466 6.94 14.23 -47.70
CA THR A 466 6.16 15.20 -48.52
C THR A 466 6.69 16.63 -48.44
N THR A 467 7.41 16.97 -47.37
CA THR A 467 7.95 18.33 -47.15
C THR A 467 9.41 18.47 -47.56
N GLU A 468 10.15 17.37 -47.58
CA GLU A 468 11.58 17.37 -47.85
C GLU A 468 11.89 17.51 -49.35
N LYS A 469 12.82 18.40 -49.68
CA LYS A 469 13.23 18.66 -51.08
C LYS A 469 14.62 18.12 -51.38
N ASN A 470 15.42 17.83 -50.34
CA ASN A 470 16.77 17.32 -50.52
C ASN A 470 16.72 15.84 -50.92
N PRO A 471 17.21 15.45 -52.11
CA PRO A 471 17.14 14.08 -52.60
C PRO A 471 17.93 13.08 -51.72
N ALA A 472 19.00 13.53 -51.05
CA ALA A 472 19.77 12.67 -50.16
C ALA A 472 18.94 12.28 -48.91
N ILE A 473 18.25 13.26 -48.31
CA ILE A 473 17.42 13.04 -47.12
C ILE A 473 16.18 12.22 -47.50
N VAL A 474 15.57 12.46 -48.67
CA VAL A 474 14.46 11.65 -49.17
C VAL A 474 14.87 10.17 -49.31
N GLY A 475 16.09 9.89 -49.82
CA GLY A 475 16.61 8.53 -49.91
C GLY A 475 16.77 7.84 -48.55
N GLU A 476 17.22 8.56 -47.52
CA GLU A 476 17.31 8.04 -46.15
C GLU A 476 15.92 7.76 -45.56
N ILE A 477 14.96 8.66 -45.76
CA ILE A 477 13.57 8.48 -45.33
C ILE A 477 12.94 7.24 -45.99
N ASP A 478 13.16 7.04 -47.29
CA ASP A 478 12.65 5.87 -48.02
C ASP A 478 13.22 4.55 -47.50
N GLU A 479 14.51 4.53 -47.16
CA GLU A 479 15.15 3.36 -46.57
C GLU A 479 14.60 3.06 -45.16
N GLU A 480 14.41 4.08 -44.32
CA GLU A 480 13.80 3.91 -43.00
C GLU A 480 12.35 3.40 -43.11
N ILE A 481 11.56 3.92 -44.05
CA ILE A 481 10.20 3.43 -44.35
C ILE A 481 10.24 1.96 -44.74
N ARG A 482 11.19 1.54 -45.59
CA ARG A 482 11.35 0.14 -46.01
C ARG A 482 11.65 -0.77 -44.82
N LEU A 483 12.59 -0.39 -43.96
CA LEU A 483 12.94 -1.14 -42.75
C LEU A 483 11.77 -1.24 -41.77
N LEU A 484 11.04 -0.14 -41.56
CA LEU A 484 9.87 -0.12 -40.67
C LEU A 484 8.71 -0.93 -41.21
N LYS A 485 8.49 -0.98 -42.54
CA LYS A 485 7.51 -1.88 -43.15
C LYS A 485 7.87 -3.35 -42.92
N GLN A 486 9.14 -3.72 -43.06
CA GLN A 486 9.59 -5.08 -42.76
C GLN A 486 9.41 -5.41 -41.27
N LYS A 487 9.77 -4.50 -40.38
CA LYS A 487 9.57 -4.66 -38.93
C LYS A 487 8.08 -4.77 -38.58
N LYS A 488 7.23 -3.96 -39.22
CA LYS A 488 5.78 -4.05 -39.08
C LYS A 488 5.31 -5.45 -39.46
N GLN A 489 5.67 -5.97 -40.63
CA GLN A 489 5.27 -7.32 -41.03
C GLN A 489 5.65 -8.39 -40.00
N ARG A 490 6.89 -8.37 -39.50
CA ARG A 490 7.34 -9.33 -38.47
C ARG A 490 6.53 -9.23 -37.17
N LEU A 491 6.11 -8.02 -36.78
CA LEU A 491 5.27 -7.83 -35.60
C LEU A 491 3.82 -8.29 -35.86
N ALA A 492 3.30 -8.13 -37.08
CA ALA A 492 2.00 -8.69 -37.47
C ALA A 492 2.00 -10.22 -37.38
N ASP A 493 3.08 -10.86 -37.80
CA ASP A 493 3.19 -12.32 -37.75
C ASP A 493 3.34 -12.85 -36.31
N SER A 494 3.71 -11.99 -35.35
CA SER A 494 3.90 -12.34 -33.94
C SER A 494 2.68 -12.08 -33.03
N LEU A 495 1.75 -11.26 -33.50
CA LEU A 495 0.50 -10.90 -32.82
C LEU A 495 -0.62 -11.85 -33.23
#